data_AF-A0A443S8B1-F1
#
_entry.id   AF-A0A443S8B1-F1
#
_cell.length_a   1.000
_cell.length_b   1.000
_cell.length_c   1.000
_cell.angle_alpha   90.00
_cell.angle_beta   90.00
_cell.angle_gamma   90.00
#
_symmetry.space_group_name_H-M   'P 1'
#
loop_
_entity.id
_entity.type
_entity.pdbx_description
1 polymer ?
#
loop_
_entity_poly.entity_id
_entity_poly.type
_entity_poly.pdbx_seq_one_letter_code
_entity_poly.pdbx_strand_id
1 'polypeptide(L)'
;MTYLINERRSHKVENNDMLQLLLDAETDELNKQDETDNQFFEESIQSVDNKNVFKNFIIGSKKLTADEILAQSVLLMLGGYHTTAVLLGYCCYSLAIYPRVQEELYAKLSSVFSKEEDMNYENINSCVYLDAFISETLRYYPPTTLFQMD
;
A
#
# COMPACT_ATOMS: atom_id res chain seq x y z
N MET A 1 -17.01 -2.43 7.01
CA MET A 1 -15.71 -2.90 7.49
C MET A 1 -15.84 -3.99 8.55
N THR A 2 -16.53 -3.75 9.67
CA THR A 2 -16.69 -4.74 10.76
C THR A 2 -17.29 -6.08 10.31
N TYR A 3 -18.31 -6.03 9.43
CA TYR A 3 -18.88 -7.24 8.82
C TYR A 3 -17.83 -8.09 8.09
N LEU A 4 -16.99 -7.43 7.28
CA LEU A 4 -15.97 -8.08 6.45
C LEU A 4 -14.83 -8.67 7.28
N ILE A 5 -14.43 -8.02 8.39
CA ILE A 5 -13.50 -8.63 9.37
C ILE A 5 -14.10 -9.91 9.95
N ASN A 6 -15.36 -9.85 10.41
CA ASN A 6 -16.00 -10.99 11.06
C ASN A 6 -16.19 -12.16 10.08
N GLU A 7 -16.52 -11.86 8.83
CA GLU A 7 -16.62 -12.85 7.75
C GLU A 7 -15.28 -13.54 7.49
N ARG A 8 -14.18 -12.78 7.37
CA ARG A 8 -12.82 -13.33 7.16
C ARG A 8 -12.29 -14.12 8.35
N ARG A 9 -12.70 -13.78 9.57
CA ARG A 9 -12.41 -14.60 10.75
C ARG A 9 -13.14 -15.95 10.73
N SER A 10 -14.35 -16.00 10.14
CA SER A 10 -15.17 -17.22 10.09
C SER A 10 -14.86 -18.11 8.88
N HIS A 11 -14.49 -17.51 7.76
CA HIS A 11 -14.10 -18.20 6.54
C HIS A 11 -12.63 -17.92 6.35
N LYS A 12 -11.77 -18.89 6.70
CA LYS A 12 -10.30 -18.84 6.61
C LYS A 12 -9.83 -18.78 5.14
N VAL A 13 -10.34 -17.81 4.39
CA VAL A 13 -10.01 -17.51 3.01
C VAL A 13 -8.77 -16.63 3.07
N GLU A 14 -7.63 -17.25 2.84
CA GLU A 14 -6.34 -16.56 2.77
C GLU A 14 -6.30 -15.71 1.49
N ASN A 15 -6.50 -14.40 1.66
CA ASN A 15 -6.21 -13.42 0.62
C ASN A 15 -4.87 -12.77 0.96
N ASN A 16 -3.97 -12.63 -0.01
CA ASN A 16 -2.70 -11.93 0.20
C ASN A 16 -2.93 -10.41 0.16
N ASP A 17 -3.59 -9.87 1.19
CA ASP A 17 -3.91 -8.46 1.31
C ASP A 17 -3.59 -7.89 2.69
N MET A 18 -3.58 -6.56 2.80
CA MET A 18 -3.22 -5.87 4.04
C MET A 18 -4.15 -6.24 5.20
N LEU A 19 -5.43 -6.50 4.94
CA LEU A 19 -6.36 -6.86 6.00
C LEU A 19 -6.06 -8.27 6.55
N GLN A 20 -5.63 -9.20 5.70
CA GLN A 20 -5.13 -10.49 6.15
C GLN A 20 -3.85 -10.33 6.99
N LEU A 21 -2.89 -9.52 6.55
CA LEU A 21 -1.67 -9.22 7.32
C LEU A 21 -1.99 -8.62 8.70
N LEU A 22 -2.98 -7.73 8.80
CA LEU A 22 -3.41 -7.16 10.08
C LEU A 22 -4.10 -8.18 10.99
N LEU A 23 -4.84 -9.13 10.41
CA LEU A 23 -5.47 -10.23 11.16
C LEU A 23 -4.42 -11.24 11.64
N ASP A 24 -3.42 -11.55 10.81
CA ASP A 24 -2.33 -12.45 11.18
C ASP A 24 -1.46 -11.83 12.29
N ALA A 25 -1.30 -10.50 12.28
CA ALA A 25 -0.66 -9.72 13.34
C ALA A 25 -1.48 -9.66 14.65
N GLU A 26 -2.79 -9.94 14.61
CA GLU A 26 -3.63 -10.17 15.80
C GLU A 26 -3.35 -11.55 16.42
N THR A 27 -3.12 -12.55 15.55
CA THR A 27 -3.05 -13.98 15.90
C THR A 27 -1.64 -14.55 15.98
N ASP A 28 -0.59 -13.77 16.23
CA ASP A 28 0.68 -14.22 16.85
C ASP A 28 1.32 -15.54 16.32
N GLU A 29 1.23 -15.87 15.02
CA GLU A 29 1.99 -16.98 14.41
C GLU A 29 3.26 -16.50 13.68
N LEU A 30 3.93 -15.46 14.18
CA LEU A 30 5.31 -15.10 13.78
C LEU A 30 6.37 -16.03 14.39
N ASN A 31 6.11 -17.34 14.45
CA ASN A 31 6.93 -18.29 15.20
C ASN A 31 7.59 -19.38 14.35
N LYS A 32 7.72 -19.22 13.02
CA LYS A 32 8.32 -20.29 12.19
C LYS A 32 9.35 -19.92 11.11
N GLN A 33 9.76 -18.65 10.95
CA GLN A 33 10.75 -18.35 9.89
C GLN A 33 11.92 -17.41 10.22
N ASP A 34 11.96 -16.79 11.40
CA ASP A 34 13.05 -15.86 11.77
C ASP A 34 14.08 -16.46 12.74
N GLU A 35 14.36 -17.77 12.69
CA GLU A 35 15.48 -18.32 13.50
C GLU A 35 16.86 -17.91 12.95
N THR A 36 16.98 -17.55 11.66
CA THR A 36 18.27 -17.23 11.03
C THR A 36 18.71 -15.77 11.17
N ASP A 37 17.80 -14.80 11.13
CA ASP A 37 18.16 -13.38 11.25
C ASP A 37 18.27 -12.90 12.71
N ASN A 38 17.65 -13.63 13.64
CA ASN A 38 17.77 -13.35 15.07
C ASN A 38 19.18 -13.66 15.64
N GLN A 39 19.95 -14.56 15.01
CA GLN A 39 21.30 -14.89 15.48
C GLN A 39 22.31 -13.73 15.31
N PHE A 40 22.20 -12.98 14.21
CA PHE A 40 23.10 -11.85 13.92
C PHE A 40 22.83 -10.65 14.84
N PHE A 41 21.58 -10.50 15.29
CA PHE A 41 21.16 -9.44 16.21
C PHE A 41 21.42 -9.81 17.69
N GLU A 42 21.38 -11.10 18.06
CA GLU A 42 21.69 -11.55 19.43
C GLU A 42 23.18 -11.38 19.79
N GLU A 43 24.10 -11.60 18.84
CA GLU A 43 25.55 -11.41 19.07
C GLU A 43 25.93 -9.95 19.32
N SER A 44 25.17 -8.99 18.75
CA SER A 44 25.45 -7.56 18.91
C SER A 44 24.88 -6.95 20.21
N ILE A 45 24.07 -7.69 20.99
CA ILE A 45 23.40 -7.23 22.23
C ILE A 45 23.92 -7.99 23.46
N GLN A 46 25.16 -8.50 23.42
CA GLN A 46 25.76 -9.17 24.59
C GLN A 46 26.12 -8.22 25.75
N SER A 47 26.11 -6.90 25.54
CA SER A 47 26.61 -5.91 26.52
C SER A 47 25.54 -5.05 27.24
N VAL A 48 24.25 -5.26 26.98
CA VAL A 48 23.19 -4.41 27.57
C VAL A 48 22.36 -5.19 28.60
N ASP A 49 22.43 -4.73 29.85
CA ASP A 49 21.84 -5.31 31.07
C ASP A 49 20.29 -5.31 31.10
N ASN A 50 19.65 -5.01 29.97
CA ASN A 50 18.20 -4.88 29.86
C ASN A 50 17.64 -5.46 28.55
N LYS A 51 17.99 -6.71 28.28
CA LYS A 51 17.55 -7.50 27.10
C LYS A 51 16.04 -7.43 26.88
N ASN A 52 15.24 -7.44 27.94
CA ASN A 52 13.77 -7.49 27.84
C ASN A 52 13.15 -6.15 27.39
N VAL A 53 13.73 -5.02 27.80
CA VAL A 53 13.22 -3.68 27.41
C VAL A 53 13.59 -3.37 25.96
N PHE A 54 14.81 -3.72 25.53
CA PHE A 54 15.23 -3.51 24.15
C PHE A 54 14.56 -4.50 23.17
N LYS A 55 14.36 -5.76 23.58
CA LYS A 55 13.61 -6.75 22.79
C LYS A 55 12.17 -6.29 22.56
N ASN A 56 11.48 -5.74 23.57
CA ASN A 56 10.14 -5.18 23.43
C ASN A 56 10.08 -3.86 22.64
N PHE A 57 11.20 -3.17 22.47
CA PHE A 57 11.28 -1.90 21.74
C PHE A 57 11.62 -2.10 20.25
N ILE A 58 12.49 -3.06 19.93
CA ILE A 58 12.89 -3.39 18.55
C ILE A 58 11.94 -4.41 17.92
N ILE A 59 11.53 -5.42 18.67
CA ILE A 59 10.50 -6.38 18.27
C ILE A 59 9.21 -5.83 18.86
N GLY A 60 8.37 -5.23 18.02
CA GLY A 60 7.07 -4.70 18.41
C GLY A 60 6.13 -5.83 18.86
N SER A 61 6.34 -6.38 20.04
CA SER A 61 5.56 -7.45 20.69
C SER A 61 4.18 -6.97 21.15
N LYS A 62 3.59 -5.98 20.47
CA LYS A 62 2.23 -5.52 20.74
C LYS A 62 1.33 -6.08 19.65
N LYS A 63 0.58 -7.14 20.01
CA LYS A 63 -0.56 -7.62 19.23
C LYS A 63 -1.47 -6.45 18.92
N LEU A 64 -1.88 -6.31 17.66
CA LEU A 64 -2.89 -5.32 17.30
C LEU A 64 -4.22 -5.74 17.94
N THR A 65 -4.87 -4.80 18.62
CA THR A 65 -6.23 -4.99 19.12
C THR A 65 -7.23 -4.94 17.96
N ALA A 66 -8.40 -5.57 18.12
CA ALA A 66 -9.46 -5.51 17.12
C ALA A 66 -9.87 -4.06 16.74
N ASP A 67 -9.84 -3.15 17.71
CA ASP A 67 -10.09 -1.73 17.49
C ASP A 67 -8.98 -1.05 16.68
N GLU A 68 -7.70 -1.38 16.93
CA GLU A 68 -6.58 -0.90 16.13
C GLU A 68 -6.65 -1.42 14.69
N ILE A 69 -6.99 -2.69 14.48
CA ILE A 69 -7.15 -3.28 13.13
C ILE A 69 -8.28 -2.59 12.37
N LEU A 70 -9.42 -2.37 13.03
CA LEU A 70 -10.54 -1.65 12.42
C LEU A 70 -10.15 -0.21 12.09
N ALA A 71 -9.48 0.50 13.00
CA ALA A 71 -9.03 1.86 12.78
C ALA A 71 -8.05 1.95 11.60
N GLN A 72 -7.05 1.06 11.52
CA GLN A 72 -6.10 1.00 10.41
C GLN A 72 -6.78 0.69 9.07
N SER A 73 -7.74 -0.23 9.07
CA SER A 73 -8.49 -0.60 7.87
C SER A 73 -9.34 0.55 7.34
N VAL A 74 -10.00 1.29 8.24
CA VAL A 74 -10.79 2.47 7.87
C VAL A 74 -9.89 3.60 7.38
N LEU A 75 -8.76 3.84 8.05
CA LEU A 75 -7.79 4.85 7.65
C LEU A 75 -7.24 4.58 6.25
N LEU A 76 -6.85 3.34 5.97
CA LEU A 76 -6.39 2.91 4.65
C LEU A 76 -7.47 3.14 3.58
N MET A 77 -8.71 2.72 3.86
CA MET A 77 -9.82 2.88 2.92
C MET A 77 -10.09 4.34 2.61
N LEU A 78 -10.14 5.22 3.62
CA LEU A 78 -10.36 6.65 3.43
C LEU A 78 -9.18 7.32 2.71
N GLY A 79 -7.96 7.01 3.16
CA GLY A 79 -6.72 7.54 2.60
C GLY A 79 -6.55 7.16 1.13
N GLY A 80 -6.87 5.92 0.76
CA GLY A 80 -6.80 5.45 -0.62
C GLY A 80 -7.97 5.92 -1.50
N TYR A 81 -9.19 5.96 -0.96
CA TYR A 81 -10.38 6.32 -1.74
C TYR A 81 -10.37 7.78 -2.18
N HIS A 82 -10.26 8.71 -1.23
CA HIS A 82 -10.42 10.13 -1.55
C HIS A 82 -9.27 10.64 -2.41
N THR A 83 -8.02 10.28 -2.08
CA THR A 83 -6.83 10.73 -2.83
C THR A 83 -6.82 10.20 -4.26
N THR A 84 -7.13 8.91 -4.45
CA THR A 84 -7.15 8.29 -5.79
C THR A 84 -8.30 8.83 -6.63
N ALA A 85 -9.49 9.03 -6.05
CA ALA A 85 -10.63 9.61 -6.76
C ALA A 85 -10.34 11.03 -7.27
N VAL A 86 -9.71 11.85 -6.42
CA VAL A 86 -9.29 13.21 -6.78
C VAL A 86 -8.24 13.20 -7.89
N LEU A 87 -7.20 12.36 -7.77
CA LEU A 87 -6.17 12.21 -8.80
C LEU A 87 -6.78 11.80 -10.15
N LEU A 88 -7.64 10.77 -10.18
CA LEU A 88 -8.30 10.33 -11.40
C LEU A 88 -9.17 11.43 -12.02
N GLY A 89 -9.85 12.23 -11.19
CA GLY A 89 -10.57 13.42 -11.65
C GLY A 89 -9.67 14.41 -12.37
N TYR A 90 -8.50 14.73 -11.81
CA TYR A 90 -7.52 15.62 -12.43
C TYR A 90 -6.84 15.02 -13.66
N CYS A 91 -6.62 13.71 -13.71
CA CYS A 91 -6.16 13.01 -14.90
C CYS A 91 -7.15 13.21 -16.04
N CYS A 92 -8.44 12.92 -15.81
CA CYS A 92 -9.50 13.10 -16.81
C CYS A 92 -9.61 14.56 -17.27
N TYR A 93 -9.53 15.51 -16.33
CA TYR A 93 -9.52 16.93 -16.63
C TYR A 93 -8.34 17.34 -17.50
N SER A 94 -7.13 16.87 -17.18
CA SER A 94 -5.91 17.15 -17.95
C SER A 94 -5.98 16.56 -19.36
N LEU A 95 -6.51 15.35 -19.51
CA LEU A 95 -6.71 14.75 -20.84
C LEU A 95 -7.72 15.56 -21.67
N ALA A 96 -8.80 16.04 -21.07
CA ALA A 96 -9.80 16.85 -21.76
C ALA A 96 -9.27 18.22 -22.23
N ILE A 97 -8.36 18.83 -21.47
CA ILE A 97 -7.78 20.15 -21.79
C ILE A 97 -6.57 20.04 -22.73
N TYR A 98 -5.85 18.92 -22.70
CA TYR A 98 -4.67 18.68 -23.54
C TYR A 98 -4.90 17.52 -24.51
N PRO A 99 -5.72 17.69 -25.58
CA PRO A 99 -6.02 16.63 -26.55
C PRO A 99 -4.78 15.98 -27.17
N ARG A 100 -3.72 16.76 -27.40
CA ARG A 100 -2.45 16.24 -27.91
C ARG A 100 -1.82 15.20 -26.99
N VAL A 101 -1.86 15.44 -25.67
CA VAL A 101 -1.33 14.51 -24.66
C VAL A 101 -2.22 13.26 -24.60
N GLN A 102 -3.53 13.42 -24.70
CA GLN A 102 -4.47 12.31 -24.77
C GLN A 102 -4.21 11.41 -25.99
N GLU A 103 -4.04 11.98 -27.19
CA GLU A 103 -3.71 11.22 -28.40
C GLU A 103 -2.38 10.48 -28.29
N GLU A 104 -1.34 11.15 -27.76
CA GLU A 104 -0.03 10.53 -27.58
C GLU A 104 -0.06 9.38 -26.57
N LEU A 105 -0.75 9.57 -25.44
CA LEU A 105 -0.95 8.54 -24.42
C LEU A 105 -1.73 7.36 -25.01
N TYR A 106 -2.83 7.63 -25.71
CA TYR A 106 -3.65 6.58 -26.33
C TYR A 106 -2.87 5.78 -27.37
N ALA A 107 -2.08 6.44 -28.22
CA ALA A 107 -1.27 5.77 -29.23
C ALA A 107 -0.22 4.84 -28.59
N LYS A 108 0.45 5.31 -27.52
CA LYS A 108 1.43 4.50 -26.78
C LYS A 108 0.78 3.31 -26.09
N LEU A 109 -0.35 3.53 -25.41
CA LEU A 109 -1.08 2.44 -24.74
C LEU A 109 -1.62 1.43 -25.75
N SER A 110 -2.20 1.88 -26.87
CA SER A 110 -2.72 0.97 -27.92
C SER A 110 -1.62 0.12 -28.55
N SER A 111 -0.38 0.61 -28.60
CA SER A 111 0.77 -0.17 -29.09
C SER A 111 1.21 -1.26 -28.11
N VAL A 112 1.05 -1.03 -26.80
CA VAL A 112 1.43 -1.98 -25.74
C VAL A 112 0.30 -2.98 -25.46
N PHE A 113 -0.94 -2.52 -25.48
CA PHE A 113 -2.14 -3.29 -25.16
C PHE A 113 -2.94 -3.60 -26.43
N SER A 114 -2.38 -4.46 -27.29
CA SER A 114 -3.03 -4.84 -28.56
C SER A 114 -4.14 -5.88 -28.36
N LYS A 115 -4.06 -6.69 -27.29
CA LYS A 115 -5.06 -7.68 -26.89
C LYS A 115 -5.43 -7.49 -25.42
N GLU A 116 -6.60 -7.98 -25.02
CA GLU A 116 -7.02 -7.97 -23.61
C GLU A 116 -6.04 -8.74 -22.71
N GLU A 117 -5.44 -9.82 -23.21
CA GLU A 117 -4.42 -10.61 -22.50
C GLU A 117 -3.13 -9.82 -22.19
N ASP A 118 -2.88 -8.74 -22.93
CA ASP A 118 -1.71 -7.87 -22.70
C ASP A 118 -1.92 -6.92 -21.52
N MET A 119 -3.16 -6.78 -21.01
CA MET A 119 -3.50 -5.95 -19.86
C MET A 119 -3.16 -6.64 -18.53
N ASN A 120 -1.87 -6.92 -18.33
CA ASN A 120 -1.32 -7.45 -17.10
C ASN A 120 -0.56 -6.37 -16.31
N TYR A 121 -0.30 -6.66 -15.03
CA TYR A 121 0.34 -5.72 -14.11
C TYR A 121 1.75 -5.30 -14.58
N GLU A 122 2.50 -6.25 -15.14
CA GLU A 122 3.88 -6.04 -15.61
C GLU A 122 3.93 -5.07 -16.79
N ASN A 123 3.03 -5.25 -17.75
CA ASN A 123 2.91 -4.39 -18.93
C ASN A 123 2.45 -2.97 -18.56
N ILE A 124 1.51 -2.83 -17.63
CA ILE A 124 1.11 -1.51 -17.10
C ILE A 124 2.31 -0.81 -16.45
N ASN A 125 3.07 -1.53 -15.63
CA ASN A 125 4.23 -0.96 -14.94
C ASN A 125 5.37 -0.61 -15.91
N SER A 126 5.45 -1.26 -17.07
CA SER A 126 6.42 -0.94 -18.12
C SER A 126 6.11 0.36 -18.89
N CYS A 127 4.90 0.93 -18.73
CA CYS A 127 4.44 2.08 -19.49
C CYS A 127 5.02 3.40 -18.97
N VAL A 128 6.27 3.71 -19.33
CA VAL A 128 6.99 4.91 -18.88
C VAL A 128 6.22 6.21 -19.11
N TYR A 129 5.51 6.34 -20.23
CA TYR A 129 4.77 7.56 -20.54
C TYR A 129 3.50 7.73 -19.69
N LEU A 130 2.85 6.62 -19.31
CA LEU A 130 1.70 6.66 -18.40
C LEU A 130 2.15 7.10 -17.00
N ASP A 131 3.27 6.55 -16.52
CA ASP A 131 3.87 6.95 -15.25
C ASP A 131 4.29 8.43 -15.25
N ALA A 132 4.91 8.90 -16.33
CA ALA A 132 5.24 10.31 -16.51
C ALA A 132 4.00 11.21 -16.50
N PHE A 133 2.90 10.80 -17.13
CA PHE A 133 1.63 11.55 -17.14
C PHE A 133 1.00 11.64 -15.74
N ILE A 134 0.97 10.53 -14.99
CA ILE A 134 0.44 10.50 -13.62
C ILE A 134 1.32 11.38 -12.71
N SER A 135 2.63 11.23 -12.80
CA SER A 135 3.60 12.04 -12.06
C SER A 135 3.41 13.52 -12.33
N GLU A 136 3.17 13.89 -13.59
CA GLU A 136 3.02 15.29 -13.95
C GLU A 136 1.65 15.87 -13.56
N THR A 137 0.61 15.03 -13.56
CA THR A 137 -0.69 15.37 -12.99
C THR A 137 -0.57 15.62 -11.49
N LEU A 138 0.18 14.78 -10.76
CA LEU A 138 0.44 14.96 -9.33
C LEU A 138 1.30 16.21 -9.05
N ARG A 139 2.24 16.55 -9.93
CA ARG A 139 3.04 17.79 -9.81
C ARG A 139 2.18 19.04 -9.93
N TYR A 140 1.21 19.04 -10.86
CA TYR A 140 0.29 20.16 -11.06
C TYR A 140 -0.84 20.21 -10.03
N TYR A 141 -1.39 19.05 -9.68
CA TYR A 141 -2.56 18.89 -8.81
C TYR A 141 -2.24 17.92 -7.66
N PRO A 142 -1.47 18.36 -6.65
CA PRO A 142 -1.19 17.54 -5.49
C PRO A 142 -2.50 17.25 -4.72
N PRO A 143 -2.84 15.98 -4.42
CA PRO A 143 -4.06 15.62 -3.69
C PRO A 143 -4.13 16.20 -2.27
N THR A 144 -2.97 16.51 -1.70
CA THR A 144 -2.84 17.07 -0.35
C THR A 144 -1.92 18.28 -0.39
N THR A 145 -2.46 19.47 -0.13
CA THR A 145 -1.73 20.76 -0.09
C THR A 145 -1.18 21.07 1.30
N LEU A 146 -0.68 20.07 2.04
CA LEU A 146 -0.54 20.17 3.51
C LEU A 146 0.66 20.97 4.06
N PHE A 147 1.28 21.87 3.31
CA PHE A 147 2.40 22.69 3.82
C PHE A 147 2.34 24.18 3.44
N GLN A 148 1.15 24.79 3.44
CA GLN A 148 1.06 26.22 3.76
C GLN A 148 0.62 26.35 5.22
N MET A 149 1.62 26.35 6.11
CA MET A 149 1.48 26.92 7.45
C MET A 149 1.79 28.40 7.33
N ASP A 150 0.79 29.26 7.56
CA ASP A 150 0.99 30.65 7.98
C ASP A 150 1.13 30.70 9.51
#